data_AF-A0AAD4WGG5-F1
#
_entry.id   AF-A0AAD4WGG5-F1
#
_cell.length_a   1.000
_cell.length_b   1.000
_cell.length_c   1.000
_cell.angle_alpha   90.00
_cell.angle_beta   90.00
_cell.angle_gamma   90.00
#
_symmetry.space_group_name_H-M   'P 1'
#
loop_
_entity.id
_entity.type
_entity.pdbx_description
1 polymer ?
#
loop_
_entity_poly.entity_id
_entity_poly.type
_entity_poly.pdbx_seq_one_letter_code
_entity_poly.pdbx_strand_id
1 'polypeptide(L)'
;MAEEQDLHAPVSKWKMPVGVFFKDARRVFKWDILGKEILDIALPAALATAADPIASLIDTAFIGHIGPVELAAAGVSIALFNQASRITVFPLVSITTSFVAEEDTVAKMNMKSEKGEQLQKADMLDDLEKGAAKPNGTAKENGKRLGNGKMEEASAEDDEHVAAGKGAPEAKGESSDNGLLESSEANKAIEENVKLEKAEKGAAKNSDPLENGSRTTVDKLPSDLMSTNKKEKIKKQKRHIASASTALIFGTILGLLQAIFIIFSTKVLLGVMGVKSDSPMLAPAQKYLKIRSIGAPAVLLTLAMQGIFRGFKDTRTPLYVIVVGYGVNIALDPLLIFVCGLGIRGAALAHVLSQYLMALVLFIILTKKIDLLPPSIKDLQFGRFLRNGTLLLARVVAVTFCVTLAASLAAREGPTPMAAFQTCLQVWLTSSLLADGLAVAGQAILACAFAEKDYKKAIATATRVLQMSFILGVGLTFVVGIGLYFGAGIFSSDVNVLHLIRIGLPFVAATQPINSLSFVFDGVNFGASDFAYCAYSLVLVAIASIVSLFLLSKSHGFIGIWIALTIYMALRTFAGVWRMGTGTGPWRFLKGRSPP
;
A
#
# COMPACT_ATOMS: atom_id res chain seq x y z
N MET A 1 60.60 -28.48 17.13
CA MET A 1 59.51 -29.47 16.99
C MET A 1 58.38 -28.94 17.86
N ALA A 2 57.44 -28.21 17.24
CA ALA A 2 56.05 -28.65 16.97
C ALA A 2 55.25 -28.70 18.29
N GLU A 3 54.14 -27.99 18.52
CA GLU A 3 53.04 -27.58 17.63
C GLU A 3 52.46 -26.22 18.06
N GLU A 4 52.17 -25.36 17.10
CA GLU A 4 51.26 -24.22 17.23
C GLU A 4 50.50 -24.13 15.90
N GLN A 5 49.38 -24.85 15.77
CA GLN A 5 48.47 -24.78 14.63
C GLN A 5 47.03 -25.03 15.09
N ASP A 6 46.27 -23.95 15.26
CA ASP A 6 44.89 -23.86 14.76
C ASP A 6 44.47 -22.38 14.73
N LEU A 7 45.03 -21.68 13.74
CA LEU A 7 44.68 -20.31 13.39
C LEU A 7 43.91 -20.32 12.06
N HIS A 8 42.71 -19.75 12.07
CA HIS A 8 41.92 -19.33 10.91
C HIS A 8 41.53 -20.39 9.87
N ALA A 9 40.31 -20.92 10.02
CA ALA A 9 39.55 -21.43 8.88
C ALA A 9 39.36 -20.31 7.83
N PRO A 10 39.66 -20.56 6.53
CA PRO A 10 39.64 -19.52 5.52
C PRO A 10 38.20 -19.13 5.17
N VAL A 11 37.88 -17.85 5.39
CA VAL A 11 36.68 -17.18 4.88
C VAL A 11 36.61 -17.40 3.36
N SER A 12 35.60 -18.15 2.92
CA SER A 12 35.46 -18.54 1.52
C SER A 12 35.42 -17.31 0.60
N LYS A 13 36.38 -17.23 -0.32
CA LYS A 13 36.43 -16.23 -1.40
C LYS A 13 35.12 -16.26 -2.19
N TRP A 14 34.38 -15.17 -2.08
CA TRP A 14 33.04 -15.03 -2.63
C TRP A 14 33.10 -14.88 -4.16
N LYS A 15 32.73 -15.94 -4.90
CA LYS A 15 32.43 -15.89 -6.34
C LYS A 15 31.01 -15.30 -6.51
N MET A 16 30.79 -14.55 -7.60
CA MET A 16 29.63 -13.68 -7.86
C MET A 16 28.26 -14.11 -7.25
N PRO A 17 27.42 -13.15 -6.80
CA PRO A 17 26.22 -13.40 -5.97
C PRO A 17 25.13 -14.26 -6.59
N VAL A 18 25.12 -14.44 -7.91
CA VAL A 18 23.99 -15.01 -8.66
C VAL A 18 23.66 -16.43 -8.18
N GLY A 19 24.68 -17.22 -7.82
CA GLY A 19 24.50 -18.59 -7.31
C GLY A 19 23.87 -18.68 -5.92
N VAL A 20 23.91 -17.61 -5.11
CA VAL A 20 23.29 -17.58 -3.78
C VAL A 20 21.78 -17.42 -3.89
N PHE A 21 21.28 -16.68 -4.90
CA PHE A 21 19.85 -16.50 -5.13
C PHE A 21 19.11 -17.80 -5.47
N PHE A 22 19.80 -18.75 -6.10
CA PHE A 22 19.25 -20.06 -6.44
C PHE A 22 19.74 -21.19 -5.54
N LYS A 23 20.56 -20.87 -4.52
CA LYS A 23 20.91 -21.80 -3.46
C LYS A 23 19.61 -22.12 -2.70
N ASP A 24 19.27 -23.41 -2.62
CA ASP A 24 18.04 -23.90 -2.01
C ASP A 24 16.72 -23.56 -2.73
N ALA A 25 16.70 -23.54 -4.08
CA ALA A 25 15.47 -23.41 -4.89
C ALA A 25 14.35 -24.44 -4.53
N ARG A 26 14.70 -25.57 -3.90
CA ARG A 26 13.72 -26.53 -3.35
C ARG A 26 12.87 -25.96 -2.22
N ARG A 27 13.32 -24.90 -1.55
CA ARG A 27 12.57 -24.25 -0.48
C ARG A 27 11.50 -23.29 -1.02
N VAL A 28 11.45 -23.02 -2.33
CA VAL A 28 10.55 -21.98 -2.88
C VAL A 28 9.05 -22.28 -2.72
N PHE A 29 8.70 -23.56 -2.61
CA PHE A 29 7.33 -24.00 -2.33
C PHE A 29 7.17 -24.60 -0.94
N LYS A 30 8.17 -24.48 -0.06
CA LYS A 30 8.00 -24.93 1.33
C LYS A 30 6.98 -24.03 2.01
N TRP A 31 5.92 -24.65 2.51
CA TRP A 31 4.91 -24.07 3.39
C TRP A 31 5.45 -23.96 4.83
N ASP A 32 6.67 -23.46 4.97
CA ASP A 32 7.25 -23.12 6.26
C ASP A 32 6.64 -21.82 6.80
N ILE A 33 6.91 -21.50 8.08
CA ILE A 33 6.37 -20.33 8.77
C ILE A 33 6.63 -19.06 7.94
N LEU A 34 7.83 -18.91 7.38
CA LEU A 34 8.21 -17.78 6.56
C LEU A 34 7.46 -17.74 5.21
N GLY A 35 7.31 -18.88 4.53
CA GLY A 35 6.55 -18.96 3.28
C GLY A 35 5.07 -18.60 3.45
N LYS A 36 4.44 -19.05 4.54
CA LYS A 36 3.06 -18.67 4.91
C LYS A 36 2.97 -17.18 5.23
N GLU A 37 3.87 -16.66 6.07
CA GLU A 37 3.94 -15.24 6.43
C GLU A 37 4.08 -14.34 5.19
N ILE A 38 4.93 -14.72 4.22
CA ILE A 38 5.06 -14.01 2.94
C ILE A 38 3.75 -14.06 2.14
N LEU A 39 3.13 -15.22 1.99
CA LEU A 39 1.93 -15.39 1.16
C LEU A 39 0.70 -14.69 1.74
N ASP A 40 0.54 -14.71 3.06
CA ASP A 40 -0.56 -14.04 3.78
C ASP A 40 -0.53 -12.52 3.58
N ILE A 41 0.65 -11.93 3.38
CA ILE A 41 0.80 -10.51 3.06
C ILE A 41 0.73 -10.29 1.55
N ALA A 42 1.40 -11.13 0.76
CA ALA A 42 1.57 -10.91 -0.68
C ALA A 42 0.28 -11.09 -1.47
N LEU A 43 -0.55 -12.10 -1.16
CA LEU A 43 -1.74 -12.41 -1.95
C LEU A 43 -2.80 -11.30 -1.87
N PRO A 44 -3.20 -10.81 -0.68
CA PRO A 44 -4.14 -9.68 -0.61
C PRO A 44 -3.58 -8.40 -1.22
N ALA A 45 -2.27 -8.15 -1.06
CA ALA A 45 -1.61 -7.00 -1.66
C ALA A 45 -1.62 -7.07 -3.19
N ALA A 46 -1.28 -8.23 -3.78
CA ALA A 46 -1.29 -8.43 -5.23
C ALA A 46 -2.69 -8.26 -5.83
N LEU A 47 -3.74 -8.76 -5.16
CA LEU A 47 -5.13 -8.57 -5.61
C LEU A 47 -5.55 -7.11 -5.57
N ALA A 48 -5.15 -6.38 -4.53
CA ALA A 48 -5.41 -4.95 -4.41
C ALA A 48 -4.69 -4.13 -5.49
N THR A 49 -3.42 -4.44 -5.77
CA THR A 49 -2.62 -3.72 -6.78
C THR A 49 -3.01 -4.06 -8.21
N ALA A 50 -3.56 -5.25 -8.45
CA ALA A 50 -3.99 -5.68 -9.79
C ALA A 50 -5.36 -5.15 -10.21
N ALA A 51 -6.21 -4.70 -9.28
CA ALA A 51 -7.57 -4.26 -9.60
C ALA A 51 -7.63 -3.12 -10.63
N ASP A 52 -6.85 -2.06 -10.45
CA ASP A 52 -6.79 -0.92 -11.38
C ASP A 52 -6.21 -1.31 -12.75
N PRO A 53 -5.05 -1.99 -12.84
CA PRO A 53 -4.53 -2.46 -14.13
C PRO A 53 -5.45 -3.40 -14.90
N ILE A 54 -6.15 -4.31 -14.19
CA ILE A 54 -7.13 -5.23 -14.81
C ILE A 54 -8.29 -4.44 -15.39
N ALA A 55 -8.84 -3.48 -14.64
CA ALA A 55 -9.90 -2.61 -15.15
C ALA A 55 -9.42 -1.83 -16.37
N SER A 56 -8.25 -1.21 -16.29
CA SER A 56 -7.65 -0.48 -17.41
C SER A 56 -7.31 -1.37 -18.61
N LEU A 57 -7.07 -2.67 -18.43
CA LEU A 57 -6.91 -3.64 -19.52
C LEU A 57 -8.23 -3.91 -20.25
N ILE A 58 -9.33 -3.99 -19.50
CA ILE A 58 -10.68 -4.13 -20.05
C ILE A 58 -11.08 -2.85 -20.80
N ASP A 59 -10.84 -1.67 -20.24
CA ASP A 59 -11.07 -0.37 -20.92
C ASP A 59 -10.29 -0.31 -22.25
N THR A 60 -9.04 -0.79 -22.24
CA THR A 60 -8.20 -0.85 -23.44
C THR A 60 -8.81 -1.76 -24.51
N ALA A 61 -9.39 -2.89 -24.12
CA ALA A 61 -10.08 -3.80 -25.05
C ALA A 61 -11.33 -3.15 -25.66
N PHE A 62 -12.16 -2.48 -24.85
CA PHE A 62 -13.34 -1.77 -25.35
C PHE A 62 -12.97 -0.64 -26.31
N ILE A 63 -11.98 0.18 -25.98
CA ILE A 63 -11.50 1.26 -26.85
C ILE A 63 -10.92 0.70 -28.16
N GLY A 64 -10.19 -0.42 -28.08
CA GLY A 64 -9.60 -1.06 -29.25
C GLY A 64 -10.59 -1.65 -30.25
N HIS A 65 -11.81 -1.97 -29.81
CA HIS A 65 -12.93 -2.32 -30.69
C HIS A 65 -13.59 -1.12 -31.39
N ILE A 66 -13.33 0.12 -30.92
CA ILE A 66 -13.75 1.33 -31.65
C ILE A 66 -12.89 1.50 -32.89
N GLY A 67 -11.57 1.36 -32.72
CA GLY A 67 -10.61 1.48 -33.82
C GLY A 67 -9.16 1.69 -33.36
N PRO A 68 -8.19 1.47 -34.25
CA PRO A 68 -6.77 1.65 -33.96
C PRO A 68 -6.42 3.10 -33.65
N VAL A 69 -7.10 4.07 -34.28
CA VAL A 69 -6.84 5.50 -34.08
C VAL A 69 -7.27 5.93 -32.67
N GLU A 70 -8.42 5.46 -32.22
CA GLU A 70 -8.98 5.73 -30.89
C GLU A 70 -8.15 5.09 -29.80
N LEU A 71 -7.69 3.86 -30.00
CA LEU A 71 -6.80 3.18 -29.08
C LEU A 71 -5.44 3.88 -28.94
N ALA A 72 -4.86 4.32 -30.06
CA ALA A 72 -3.64 5.12 -30.07
C ALA A 72 -3.83 6.45 -29.32
N ALA A 73 -4.93 7.15 -29.62
CA ALA A 73 -5.29 8.41 -28.98
C ALA A 73 -5.47 8.27 -27.46
N ALA A 74 -6.15 7.21 -27.02
CA ALA A 74 -6.30 6.88 -25.61
C ALA A 74 -4.93 6.60 -24.98
N GLY A 75 -4.08 5.80 -25.61
CA GLY A 75 -2.75 5.47 -25.08
C GLY A 75 -1.86 6.69 -24.84
N VAL A 76 -1.78 7.62 -25.80
CA VAL A 76 -1.00 8.86 -25.63
C VAL A 76 -1.58 9.72 -24.50
N SER A 77 -2.91 9.82 -24.45
CA SER A 77 -3.60 10.60 -23.44
C SER A 77 -3.44 10.03 -22.03
N ILE A 78 -3.52 8.70 -21.89
CA ILE A 78 -3.31 7.97 -20.63
C ILE A 78 -1.87 8.18 -20.15
N ALA A 79 -0.88 8.07 -21.04
CA ALA A 79 0.53 8.31 -20.68
C ALA A 79 0.74 9.74 -20.12
N LEU A 80 0.20 10.76 -20.79
CA LEU A 80 0.26 12.15 -20.32
C LEU A 80 -0.45 12.34 -18.98
N PHE A 81 -1.68 11.85 -18.85
CA PHE A 81 -2.46 11.98 -17.63
C PHE A 81 -1.79 11.27 -16.45
N ASN A 82 -1.25 10.07 -16.67
CA ASN A 82 -0.55 9.30 -15.65
C ASN A 82 0.76 9.97 -15.24
N GLN A 83 1.51 10.55 -16.19
CA GLN A 83 2.74 11.27 -15.89
C GLN A 83 2.47 12.49 -15.01
N ALA A 84 1.45 13.29 -15.36
CA ALA A 84 1.05 14.44 -14.56
C ALA A 84 0.55 14.02 -13.16
N SER A 85 -0.28 12.98 -13.10
CA SER A 85 -0.83 12.45 -11.85
C SER A 85 0.27 11.91 -10.93
N ARG A 86 1.25 11.16 -11.43
CA ARG A 86 2.28 10.57 -10.55
C ARG A 86 3.17 11.61 -9.88
N ILE A 87 3.39 12.75 -10.52
CA ILE A 87 4.14 13.88 -9.95
C ILE A 87 3.36 14.51 -8.79
N THR A 88 2.04 14.64 -8.90
CA THR A 88 1.17 15.25 -7.88
C THR A 88 0.79 14.28 -6.75
N VAL A 89 0.60 13.00 -7.08
CA VAL A 89 0.16 11.94 -6.16
C VAL A 89 1.21 11.60 -5.12
N PHE A 90 2.49 11.52 -5.51
CA PHE A 90 3.53 11.04 -4.61
C PHE A 90 3.66 11.92 -3.35
N PRO A 91 3.78 13.26 -3.45
CA PRO A 91 3.70 14.15 -2.30
C PRO A 91 2.43 13.93 -1.47
N LEU A 92 1.26 13.93 -2.13
CA LEU A 92 -0.04 13.93 -1.46
C LEU A 92 -0.25 12.70 -0.58
N VAL A 93 0.00 11.50 -1.12
CA VAL A 93 -0.24 10.24 -0.40
C VAL A 93 0.77 10.03 0.73
N SER A 94 2.04 10.32 0.48
CA SER A 94 3.10 10.14 1.47
C SER A 94 2.93 11.07 2.67
N ILE A 95 2.56 12.33 2.40
CA ILE A 95 2.24 13.33 3.44
C ILE A 95 1.05 12.84 4.26
N THR A 96 -0.07 12.62 3.58
CA THR A 96 -1.35 12.36 4.25
C THR A 96 -1.28 11.14 5.17
N THR A 97 -0.66 10.05 4.72
CA THR A 97 -0.57 8.81 5.51
C THR A 97 0.25 9.01 6.79
N SER A 98 1.36 9.76 6.70
CA SER A 98 2.28 9.94 7.84
C SER A 98 1.69 10.87 8.90
N PHE A 99 1.18 12.04 8.49
CA PHE A 99 0.60 13.01 9.43
C PHE A 99 -0.66 12.49 10.11
N VAL A 100 -1.53 11.82 9.36
CA VAL A 100 -2.75 11.22 9.92
C VAL A 100 -2.40 10.10 10.91
N ALA A 101 -1.38 9.30 10.64
CA ALA A 101 -0.93 8.26 11.57
C ALA A 101 -0.36 8.85 12.87
N GLU A 102 0.40 9.95 12.78
CA GLU A 102 0.95 10.68 13.93
C GLU A 102 -0.17 11.27 14.80
N GLU A 103 -1.09 12.04 14.20
CA GLU A 103 -2.24 12.64 14.91
C GLU A 103 -3.16 11.57 15.52
N ASP A 104 -3.46 10.48 14.81
CA ASP A 104 -4.27 9.37 15.34
C ASP A 104 -3.59 8.67 16.52
N THR A 105 -2.25 8.60 16.53
CA THR A 105 -1.48 8.01 17.64
C THR A 105 -1.50 8.93 18.86
N VAL A 106 -1.26 10.23 18.68
CA VAL A 106 -1.32 11.23 19.76
C VAL A 106 -2.73 11.30 20.36
N ALA A 107 -3.78 11.33 19.53
CA ALA A 107 -5.16 11.34 20.00
C ALA A 107 -5.49 10.10 20.86
N LYS A 108 -5.00 8.92 20.47
CA LYS A 108 -5.16 7.68 21.27
C LYS A 108 -4.38 7.71 22.59
N MET A 109 -3.19 8.29 22.61
CA MET A 109 -2.41 8.46 23.84
C MET A 109 -3.11 9.41 24.82
N ASN A 110 -3.63 10.54 24.33
CA ASN A 110 -4.36 11.51 25.16
C ASN A 110 -5.65 10.90 25.74
N MET A 111 -6.45 10.18 24.93
CA MET A 111 -7.64 9.49 25.45
C MET A 111 -7.31 8.41 26.50
N LYS A 112 -6.16 7.74 26.40
CA LYS A 112 -5.70 6.79 27.43
C LYS A 112 -5.27 7.50 28.71
N SER A 113 -4.59 8.64 28.59
CA SER A 113 -4.21 9.48 29.73
C SER A 113 -5.45 10.01 30.46
N GLU A 114 -6.41 10.57 29.73
CA GLU A 114 -7.68 11.06 30.31
C GLU A 114 -8.49 9.95 30.98
N LYS A 115 -8.55 8.75 30.38
CA LYS A 115 -9.17 7.59 31.01
C LYS A 115 -8.41 7.14 32.26
N GLY A 116 -7.09 7.17 32.25
CA GLY A 116 -6.26 6.85 33.41
C GLY A 116 -6.45 7.85 34.55
N GLU A 117 -6.50 9.15 34.25
CA GLU A 117 -6.78 10.21 35.21
C GLU A 117 -8.21 10.16 35.76
N GLN A 118 -9.20 9.80 34.92
CA GLN A 118 -10.57 9.58 35.38
C GLN A 118 -10.70 8.35 36.27
N LEU A 119 -9.98 7.26 35.95
CA LEU A 119 -9.92 6.06 36.79
C LEU A 119 -9.24 6.38 38.13
N GLN A 120 -8.12 7.10 38.12
CA GLN A 120 -7.44 7.54 39.35
C GLN A 120 -8.30 8.49 40.19
N LYS A 121 -9.04 9.42 39.56
CA LYS A 121 -9.99 10.28 40.28
C LYS A 121 -11.16 9.47 40.87
N ALA A 122 -11.65 8.48 40.14
CA ALA A 122 -12.69 7.58 40.63
C ALA A 122 -12.18 6.75 41.83
N ASP A 123 -10.99 6.16 41.72
CA ASP A 123 -10.35 5.41 42.80
C ASP A 123 -10.08 6.30 44.04
N MET A 124 -9.59 7.52 43.84
CA MET A 124 -9.42 8.49 44.95
C MET A 124 -10.74 8.88 45.62
N LEU A 125 -11.83 9.01 44.86
CA LEU A 125 -13.16 9.29 45.41
C LEU A 125 -13.70 8.07 46.17
N ASP A 126 -13.47 6.86 45.66
CA ASP A 126 -13.84 5.59 46.30
C ASP A 126 -13.05 5.37 47.61
N ASP A 127 -11.77 5.76 47.65
CA ASP A 127 -10.93 5.72 48.85
C ASP A 127 -11.34 6.77 49.90
N LEU A 128 -11.79 7.95 49.46
CA LEU A 128 -12.36 8.98 50.33
C LEU A 128 -13.71 8.55 50.93
N GLU A 129 -14.56 7.88 50.16
CA GLU A 129 -15.83 7.31 50.64
C GLU A 129 -15.60 6.14 51.61
N LYS A 130 -14.61 5.27 51.35
CA LYS A 130 -14.22 4.19 52.28
C LYS A 130 -13.50 4.71 53.53
N GLY A 131 -12.79 5.84 53.45
CA GLY A 131 -12.17 6.52 54.59
C GLY A 131 -13.17 7.24 55.51
N ALA A 132 -14.32 7.67 54.99
CA ALA A 132 -15.39 8.31 55.75
C ALA A 132 -16.29 7.31 56.53
N ALA A 133 -16.17 6.01 56.25
CA ALA A 133 -16.93 4.96 56.91
C ALA A 133 -16.09 4.23 57.99
N LYS A 134 -15.79 4.91 59.10
CA LYS A 134 -15.49 4.24 60.38
C LYS A 134 -16.21 4.95 61.53
N PRO A 135 -17.05 4.26 62.32
CA PRO A 135 -17.67 4.84 63.50
C PRO A 135 -16.72 4.82 64.71
N ASN A 136 -16.86 5.84 65.56
CA ASN A 136 -16.08 6.06 66.78
C ASN A 136 -16.11 4.87 67.76
N GLY A 137 -14.97 4.61 68.40
CA GLY A 137 -14.86 3.70 69.54
C GLY A 137 -13.53 3.81 70.30
N THR A 138 -13.55 4.63 71.37
CA THR A 138 -12.80 4.53 72.65
C THR A 138 -11.25 4.60 72.73
N ALA A 139 -10.83 5.72 73.35
CA ALA A 139 -9.93 5.84 74.53
C ALA A 139 -8.38 5.72 74.42
N LYS A 140 -7.75 6.77 75.00
CA LYS A 140 -6.46 6.86 75.73
C LYS A 140 -5.14 6.65 74.97
N GLU A 141 -4.32 7.72 74.89
CA GLU A 141 -3.24 8.09 75.84
C GLU A 141 -2.01 8.68 75.15
N ASN A 142 -1.59 9.86 75.62
CA ASN A 142 -0.24 10.41 75.77
C ASN A 142 0.83 10.28 74.65
N GLY A 143 1.31 11.46 74.22
CA GLY A 143 2.73 11.81 74.38
C GLY A 143 3.50 12.27 73.13
N LYS A 144 3.96 13.55 73.16
CA LYS A 144 5.27 14.10 72.73
C LYS A 144 5.89 13.58 71.40
N ARG A 145 6.49 14.36 70.49
CA ARG A 145 7.23 15.63 70.55
C ARG A 145 7.64 16.00 69.11
N LEU A 146 7.92 17.28 68.87
CA LEU A 146 8.59 17.84 67.67
C LEU A 146 9.96 17.20 67.37
N GLY A 147 10.40 17.28 66.10
CA GLY A 147 11.83 17.25 65.77
C GLY A 147 12.18 17.18 64.27
N ASN A 148 12.74 18.28 63.75
CA ASN A 148 13.41 18.46 62.46
C ASN A 148 14.46 17.38 62.07
N GLY A 149 14.73 17.28 60.75
CA GLY A 149 16.12 17.43 60.25
C GLY A 149 16.68 16.39 59.27
N LYS A 150 17.06 16.91 58.07
CA LYS A 150 18.23 16.59 57.22
C LYS A 150 18.47 15.18 56.63
N MET A 151 18.49 15.16 55.28
CA MET A 151 19.60 14.85 54.33
C MET A 151 20.63 13.73 54.60
N GLU A 152 21.07 13.14 53.47
CA GLU A 152 22.26 12.26 53.24
C GLU A 152 22.15 10.80 53.71
N GLU A 153 22.84 9.79 53.15
CA GLU A 153 23.42 9.44 51.84
C GLU A 153 23.75 7.92 51.97
N ALA A 154 23.76 7.22 50.84
CA ALA A 154 24.62 6.08 50.45
C ALA A 154 24.95 4.85 51.37
N SER A 155 25.18 3.73 50.64
CA SER A 155 26.07 2.56 50.89
C SER A 155 25.63 1.38 51.79
N ALA A 156 25.35 0.26 51.11
CA ALA A 156 26.12 -1.02 51.02
C ALA A 156 26.42 -1.93 52.24
N GLU A 157 26.53 -3.23 51.89
CA GLU A 157 27.00 -4.42 52.65
C GLU A 157 26.01 -4.99 53.69
N ASP A 158 25.85 -6.29 53.92
CA ASP A 158 26.26 -7.58 53.33
C ASP A 158 25.39 -8.66 54.02
N ASP A 159 25.20 -9.84 53.39
CA ASP A 159 25.46 -11.16 54.01
C ASP A 159 24.78 -12.34 53.28
N GLU A 160 25.61 -13.36 53.05
CA GLU A 160 25.35 -14.66 52.45
C GLU A 160 24.56 -15.62 53.36
N HIS A 161 23.85 -16.60 52.77
CA HIS A 161 24.18 -18.03 52.94
C HIS A 161 23.24 -18.98 52.13
N VAL A 162 23.85 -19.66 51.15
CA VAL A 162 23.92 -21.12 50.91
C VAL A 162 22.68 -22.02 51.19
N ALA A 163 22.22 -22.74 50.15
CA ALA A 163 22.26 -24.22 50.09
C ALA A 163 21.73 -24.78 48.75
N ALA A 164 22.50 -25.70 48.18
CA ALA A 164 22.24 -26.43 46.94
C ALA A 164 21.51 -27.76 47.17
N GLY A 165 20.80 -28.26 46.16
CA GLY A 165 20.16 -29.59 46.19
C GLY A 165 19.81 -30.11 44.79
N LYS A 166 20.71 -30.92 44.25
CA LYS A 166 20.70 -31.66 42.97
C LYS A 166 19.45 -32.51 42.71
N GLY A 167 19.17 -32.78 41.42
CA GLY A 167 18.64 -34.09 41.01
C GLY A 167 17.79 -34.10 39.73
N ALA A 168 18.42 -34.28 38.57
CA ALA A 168 17.80 -34.88 37.39
C ALA A 168 18.13 -36.38 37.33
N PRO A 169 17.35 -37.20 36.60
CA PRO A 169 17.96 -37.84 35.44
C PRO A 169 17.06 -37.92 34.18
N GLU A 170 17.75 -38.06 33.04
CA GLU A 170 17.31 -38.42 31.67
C GLU A 170 16.67 -39.85 31.65
N ALA A 171 15.98 -40.38 30.63
CA ALA A 171 16.14 -40.30 29.17
C ALA A 171 14.99 -41.04 28.40
N LYS A 172 14.77 -40.61 27.14
CA LYS A 172 14.41 -41.35 25.89
C LYS A 172 13.05 -42.06 25.69
N GLY A 173 12.46 -41.79 24.51
CA GLY A 173 11.49 -42.68 23.82
C GLY A 173 10.73 -41.97 22.67
N GLU A 174 10.81 -42.51 21.45
CA GLU A 174 10.35 -41.95 20.16
C GLU A 174 8.87 -42.21 19.79
N SER A 175 8.35 -41.30 18.94
CA SER A 175 7.43 -41.51 17.81
C SER A 175 5.89 -41.63 17.98
N SER A 176 5.22 -40.81 17.14
CA SER A 176 3.98 -41.03 16.37
C SER A 176 2.60 -40.95 17.04
N ASP A 177 2.06 -39.73 16.97
CA ASP A 177 0.85 -39.31 16.21
C ASP A 177 -0.58 -39.80 16.56
N ASN A 178 -1.48 -38.81 16.45
CA ASN A 178 -2.95 -38.82 16.37
C ASN A 178 -3.82 -38.96 17.63
N GLY A 179 -4.44 -37.84 17.99
CA GLY A 179 -5.64 -37.81 18.83
C GLY A 179 -6.10 -36.40 19.17
N LEU A 180 -6.92 -35.82 18.28
CA LEU A 180 -7.98 -34.82 18.51
C LEU A 180 -7.79 -33.80 19.65
N LEU A 181 -7.81 -32.49 19.32
CA LEU A 181 -8.51 -31.43 20.08
C LEU A 181 -8.23 -30.03 19.46
N GLU A 182 -8.75 -29.73 18.27
CA GLU A 182 -8.92 -28.35 17.81
C GLU A 182 -10.19 -28.23 16.93
N SER A 183 -11.36 -28.18 17.57
CA SER A 183 -12.62 -27.84 16.88
C SER A 183 -13.65 -27.09 17.75
N SER A 184 -13.28 -26.64 18.96
CA SER A 184 -14.26 -26.01 19.88
C SER A 184 -14.33 -24.48 19.83
N GLU A 185 -13.38 -23.78 19.21
CA GLU A 185 -13.34 -22.31 19.23
C GLU A 185 -13.93 -21.67 17.96
N ALA A 186 -13.87 -22.34 16.82
CA ALA A 186 -14.46 -21.86 15.57
C ALA A 186 -16.00 -21.95 15.54
N ASN A 187 -16.58 -22.97 16.19
CA ASN A 187 -18.04 -23.14 16.24
C ASN A 187 -18.73 -22.20 17.25
N LYS A 188 -18.03 -21.73 18.30
CA LYS A 188 -18.58 -20.72 19.23
C LYS A 188 -18.72 -19.33 18.59
N ALA A 189 -17.79 -18.94 17.72
CA ALA A 189 -17.82 -17.64 17.05
C ALA A 189 -18.92 -17.53 15.97
N ILE A 190 -19.38 -18.65 15.41
CA ILE A 190 -20.44 -18.67 14.40
C ILE A 190 -21.83 -18.62 15.06
N GLU A 191 -22.01 -19.29 16.20
CA GLU A 191 -23.29 -19.31 16.93
C GLU A 191 -23.63 -17.96 17.61
N GLU A 192 -22.60 -17.19 17.99
CA GLU A 192 -22.76 -15.85 18.57
C GLU A 192 -23.18 -14.80 17.51
N ASN A 193 -22.65 -14.91 16.29
CA ASN A 193 -22.98 -13.99 15.19
C ASN A 193 -24.40 -14.22 14.64
N VAL A 194 -24.91 -15.46 14.65
CA VAL A 194 -26.29 -15.77 14.19
C VAL A 194 -27.37 -15.30 15.18
N LYS A 195 -27.06 -15.17 16.48
CA LYS A 195 -27.99 -14.64 17.49
C LYS A 195 -28.11 -13.11 17.45
N LEU A 196 -27.07 -12.39 17.02
CA LEU A 196 -27.07 -10.93 16.90
C LEU A 196 -27.90 -10.42 15.70
N GLU A 197 -27.91 -11.13 14.57
CA GLU A 197 -28.70 -10.73 13.39
C GLU A 197 -30.22 -10.94 13.55
N LYS A 198 -30.66 -11.85 14.42
CA LYS A 198 -32.11 -12.08 14.68
C LYS A 198 -32.72 -11.06 15.65
N ALA A 199 -31.92 -10.33 16.42
CA ALA A 199 -32.42 -9.34 17.38
C ALA A 199 -32.73 -7.96 16.75
N GLU A 200 -32.13 -7.62 15.61
CA GLU A 200 -32.32 -6.30 14.97
C GLU A 200 -33.51 -6.24 13.99
N LYS A 201 -34.09 -7.37 13.58
CA LYS A 201 -35.23 -7.40 12.63
C LYS A 201 -36.63 -7.42 13.28
N GLY A 202 -36.74 -7.31 14.61
CA GLY A 202 -38.02 -7.42 15.34
C GLY A 202 -38.73 -6.12 15.73
N ALA A 203 -38.09 -4.95 15.63
CA ALA A 203 -38.61 -3.72 16.24
C ALA A 203 -38.91 -2.61 15.22
N ALA A 204 -39.85 -2.86 14.31
CA ALA A 204 -40.48 -1.81 13.52
C ALA A 204 -41.88 -2.25 13.06
N LYS A 205 -42.89 -2.07 13.94
CA LYS A 205 -44.31 -1.90 13.60
C LYS A 205 -45.15 -1.77 14.88
N ASN A 206 -45.64 -0.58 15.20
CA ASN A 206 -47.06 -0.23 15.14
C ASN A 206 -47.37 1.11 15.83
N SER A 207 -48.43 1.71 15.30
CA SER A 207 -49.04 3.01 15.49
C SER A 207 -49.66 3.29 16.86
N ASP A 208 -49.69 4.59 17.21
CA ASP A 208 -50.62 5.31 18.09
C ASP A 208 -52.12 4.93 17.87
N PRO A 209 -53.11 5.30 18.74
CA PRO A 209 -53.11 6.47 19.64
C PRO A 209 -53.81 6.37 21.03
N LEU A 210 -53.49 7.37 21.87
CA LEU A 210 -54.34 8.14 22.80
C LEU A 210 -55.27 7.41 23.79
N GLU A 211 -55.06 7.64 25.09
CA GLU A 211 -56.06 8.36 25.90
C GLU A 211 -55.50 8.88 27.23
N ASN A 212 -56.07 10.00 27.65
CA ASN A 212 -55.68 10.92 28.72
C ASN A 212 -56.59 10.68 29.94
N GLY A 213 -56.10 10.79 31.18
CA GLY A 213 -57.03 10.89 32.32
C GLY A 213 -56.53 10.62 33.73
N SER A 214 -56.13 11.70 34.40
CA SER A 214 -56.49 12.08 35.78
C SER A 214 -55.82 11.45 37.02
N ARG A 215 -55.23 12.37 37.83
CA ARG A 215 -55.29 12.51 39.32
C ARG A 215 -54.61 11.41 40.18
N THR A 216 -53.87 11.66 41.27
CA THR A 216 -53.61 12.81 42.17
C THR A 216 -52.55 12.39 43.22
N THR A 217 -51.84 13.37 43.82
CA THR A 217 -51.16 13.39 45.15
C THR A 217 -49.99 12.43 45.40
N VAL A 218 -48.71 12.85 45.45
CA VAL A 218 -47.97 13.70 46.43
C VAL A 218 -47.49 12.94 47.69
N ASP A 219 -46.15 12.88 47.80
CA ASP A 219 -45.24 12.76 48.96
C ASP A 219 -44.98 11.43 49.70
N LYS A 220 -43.79 10.82 49.48
CA LYS A 220 -42.60 10.90 50.37
C LYS A 220 -41.40 10.08 49.84
N LEU A 221 -40.21 10.65 50.01
CA LEU A 221 -38.86 10.25 49.53
C LEU A 221 -38.17 9.23 50.50
N PRO A 222 -36.91 8.78 50.27
CA PRO A 222 -36.48 7.61 49.52
C PRO A 222 -35.64 6.60 50.36
N SER A 223 -35.61 5.33 49.97
CA SER A 223 -34.45 4.45 50.17
C SER A 223 -34.74 3.12 49.49
N ASP A 224 -34.06 2.85 48.37
CA ASP A 224 -33.17 1.70 48.33
C ASP A 224 -32.45 1.60 47.00
N LEU A 225 -31.18 1.23 47.14
CA LEU A 225 -30.27 0.85 46.09
C LEU A 225 -30.91 -0.24 45.21
N MET A 226 -30.81 -0.10 43.90
CA MET A 226 -29.95 -0.94 43.08
C MET A 226 -30.24 -0.72 41.59
N SER A 227 -29.16 -0.79 40.82
CA SER A 227 -29.20 -1.26 39.44
C SER A 227 -29.96 -0.36 38.45
N THR A 228 -29.33 0.75 38.07
CA THR A 228 -29.38 1.14 36.66
C THR A 228 -28.06 0.78 36.01
N ASN A 229 -28.06 -0.42 35.41
CA ASN A 229 -27.21 -0.80 34.30
C ASN A 229 -27.31 0.26 33.21
N LYS A 230 -26.52 1.33 33.33
CA LYS A 230 -26.30 2.28 32.27
C LYS A 230 -25.38 1.56 31.30
N LYS A 231 -25.96 0.77 30.39
CA LYS A 231 -25.29 0.38 29.15
C LYS A 231 -24.95 1.69 28.44
N GLU A 232 -23.78 2.25 28.75
CA GLU A 232 -23.16 3.26 27.92
C GLU A 232 -23.02 2.64 26.54
N LYS A 233 -23.91 3.05 25.62
CA LYS A 233 -23.60 2.96 24.19
C LYS A 233 -22.26 3.67 24.06
N ILE A 234 -21.18 2.91 23.85
CA ILE A 234 -19.90 3.43 23.40
C ILE A 234 -20.19 4.07 22.04
N LYS A 235 -20.65 5.32 22.06
CA LYS A 235 -20.71 6.18 20.88
C LYS A 235 -19.27 6.22 20.41
N LYS A 236 -18.98 5.62 19.25
CA LYS A 236 -17.67 5.77 18.60
C LYS A 236 -17.42 7.28 18.50
N GLN A 237 -16.62 7.81 19.41
CA GLN A 237 -16.25 9.21 19.44
C GLN A 237 -15.55 9.47 18.11
N LYS A 238 -16.11 10.39 17.32
CA LYS A 238 -15.52 10.73 16.02
C LYS A 238 -14.09 11.21 16.27
N ARG A 239 -13.16 10.75 15.43
CA ARG A 239 -11.76 11.11 15.60
C ARG A 239 -11.56 12.56 15.19
N HIS A 240 -10.77 13.32 15.95
CA HIS A 240 -10.44 14.72 15.66
C HIS A 240 -9.07 14.78 15.00
N ILE A 241 -9.02 15.06 13.70
CA ILE A 241 -7.79 14.95 12.90
C ILE A 241 -7.77 16.10 11.90
N ALA A 242 -6.98 17.13 12.20
CA ALA A 242 -6.90 18.36 11.40
C ALA A 242 -6.15 18.12 10.08
N SER A 243 -5.14 17.23 10.09
CA SER A 243 -4.39 16.84 8.89
C SER A 243 -5.27 16.24 7.79
N ALA A 244 -6.37 15.56 8.17
CA ALA A 244 -7.32 15.00 7.22
C ALA A 244 -7.99 16.10 6.37
N SER A 245 -8.48 17.18 6.99
CA SER A 245 -9.09 18.31 6.28
C SER A 245 -8.09 18.97 5.32
N THR A 246 -6.85 19.21 5.78
CA THR A 246 -5.79 19.81 4.98
C THR A 246 -5.45 18.95 3.76
N ALA A 247 -5.34 17.63 3.95
CA ALA A 247 -5.08 16.68 2.86
C ALA A 247 -6.19 16.67 1.79
N LEU A 248 -7.46 16.75 2.20
CA LEU A 248 -8.60 16.80 1.27
C LEU A 248 -8.61 18.09 0.46
N ILE A 249 -8.37 19.23 1.11
CA ILE A 249 -8.28 20.53 0.44
C ILE A 249 -7.11 20.55 -0.54
N PHE A 250 -5.94 20.10 -0.09
CA PHE A 250 -4.73 20.08 -0.93
C PHE A 250 -4.89 19.13 -2.12
N GLY A 251 -5.44 17.94 -1.91
CA GLY A 251 -5.75 16.99 -2.98
C GLY A 251 -6.72 17.57 -4.01
N THR A 252 -7.75 18.27 -3.55
CA THR A 252 -8.73 18.93 -4.44
C THR A 252 -8.09 20.08 -5.23
N ILE A 253 -7.33 20.96 -4.58
CA ILE A 253 -6.65 22.10 -5.23
C ILE A 253 -5.64 21.59 -6.25
N LEU A 254 -4.76 20.66 -5.87
CA LEU A 254 -3.79 20.07 -6.80
C LEU A 254 -4.49 19.39 -7.98
N GLY A 255 -5.62 18.73 -7.75
CA GLY A 255 -6.35 18.04 -8.79
C GLY A 255 -7.03 19.00 -9.76
N LEU A 256 -7.56 20.12 -9.25
CA LEU A 256 -8.09 21.22 -10.07
C LEU A 256 -6.97 21.90 -10.86
N LEU A 257 -5.82 22.20 -10.24
CA LEU A 257 -4.66 22.77 -10.92
C LEU A 257 -4.15 21.84 -12.02
N GLN A 258 -4.08 20.53 -11.75
CA GLN A 258 -3.71 19.52 -12.74
C GLN A 258 -4.74 19.47 -13.89
N ALA A 259 -6.04 19.46 -13.60
CA ALA A 259 -7.09 19.47 -14.61
C ALA A 259 -7.00 20.69 -15.53
N ILE A 260 -6.89 21.89 -14.92
CA ILE A 260 -6.73 23.17 -15.62
C ILE A 260 -5.48 23.11 -16.50
N PHE A 261 -4.32 22.75 -15.93
CA PHE A 261 -3.07 22.69 -16.66
C PHE A 261 -3.15 21.78 -17.89
N ILE A 262 -3.71 20.57 -17.75
CA ILE A 262 -3.82 19.63 -18.86
C ILE A 262 -4.85 20.12 -19.90
N ILE A 263 -6.01 20.65 -19.48
CA ILE A 263 -7.05 21.13 -20.42
C ILE A 263 -6.52 22.27 -21.30
N PHE A 264 -5.81 23.24 -20.71
CA PHE A 264 -5.25 24.38 -21.45
C PHE A 264 -4.00 23.99 -22.25
N SER A 265 -3.18 23.07 -21.74
CA SER A 265 -1.93 22.65 -22.41
C SER A 265 -2.10 21.44 -23.32
N THR A 266 -3.32 20.90 -23.49
CA THR A 266 -3.60 19.63 -24.22
C THR A 266 -2.90 19.57 -25.58
N LYS A 267 -3.02 20.62 -26.41
CA LYS A 267 -2.43 20.64 -27.75
C LYS A 267 -0.90 20.60 -27.71
N VAL A 268 -0.29 21.34 -26.79
CA VAL A 268 1.17 21.38 -26.60
C VAL A 268 1.67 20.03 -26.08
N LEU A 269 1.00 19.47 -25.08
CA LEU A 269 1.37 18.18 -24.49
C LEU A 269 1.30 17.04 -25.52
N LEU A 270 0.26 16.99 -26.34
CA LEU A 270 0.15 16.02 -27.44
C LEU A 270 1.22 16.24 -28.51
N GLY A 271 1.56 17.50 -28.81
CA GLY A 271 2.68 17.83 -29.71
C GLY A 271 4.03 17.35 -29.18
N VAL A 272 4.29 17.49 -27.88
CA VAL A 272 5.51 16.97 -27.20
C VAL A 272 5.59 15.45 -27.26
N MET A 273 4.43 14.77 -27.13
CA MET A 273 4.33 13.32 -27.35
C MET A 273 4.58 12.92 -28.82
N GLY A 274 4.71 13.88 -29.73
CA GLY A 274 4.99 13.63 -31.14
C GLY A 274 3.74 13.36 -31.99
N VAL A 275 2.56 13.68 -31.48
CA VAL A 275 1.32 13.65 -32.27
C VAL A 275 1.31 14.86 -33.19
N LYS A 276 1.48 14.60 -34.49
CA LYS A 276 1.51 15.63 -35.53
C LYS A 276 0.13 16.26 -35.76
N SER A 277 0.10 17.50 -36.27
CA SER A 277 -1.13 18.26 -36.54
C SER A 277 -2.07 17.61 -37.56
N ASP A 278 -1.51 16.84 -38.49
CA ASP A 278 -2.19 16.10 -39.56
C ASP A 278 -2.57 14.67 -39.15
N SER A 279 -2.17 14.23 -37.94
CA SER A 279 -2.41 12.88 -37.50
C SER A 279 -3.89 12.64 -37.19
N PRO A 280 -4.48 11.52 -37.65
CA PRO A 280 -5.88 11.19 -37.35
C PRO A 280 -6.13 10.97 -35.85
N MET A 281 -5.09 10.68 -35.06
CA MET A 281 -5.22 10.48 -33.61
C MET A 281 -5.34 11.79 -32.81
N LEU A 282 -5.00 12.95 -33.40
CA LEU A 282 -4.93 14.20 -32.65
C LEU A 282 -6.29 14.63 -32.10
N ALA A 283 -7.34 14.64 -32.92
CA ALA A 283 -8.66 15.08 -32.50
C ALA A 283 -9.30 14.13 -31.46
N PRO A 284 -9.25 12.80 -31.62
CA PRO A 284 -9.66 11.85 -30.59
C PRO A 284 -8.85 12.01 -29.29
N ALA A 285 -7.52 12.17 -29.37
CA ALA A 285 -6.67 12.33 -28.19
C ALA A 285 -6.98 13.61 -27.41
N GLN A 286 -7.23 14.73 -28.11
CA GLN A 286 -7.65 15.97 -27.48
C GLN A 286 -8.98 15.83 -26.74
N LYS A 287 -9.96 15.16 -27.36
CA LYS A 287 -11.27 14.91 -26.75
C LYS A 287 -11.14 14.04 -25.50
N TYR A 288 -10.40 12.92 -25.62
CA TYR A 288 -10.20 12.00 -24.51
C TYR A 288 -9.45 12.67 -23.35
N LEU A 289 -8.29 13.29 -23.62
CA LEU A 289 -7.45 13.90 -22.60
C LEU A 289 -8.17 15.02 -21.84
N LYS A 290 -8.93 15.89 -22.53
CA LYS A 290 -9.71 16.95 -21.87
C LYS A 290 -10.77 16.40 -20.94
N ILE A 291 -11.55 15.42 -21.39
CA ILE A 291 -12.60 14.79 -20.56
C ILE A 291 -11.94 14.07 -19.38
N ARG A 292 -10.92 13.24 -19.63
CA ARG A 292 -10.19 12.50 -18.59
C ARG A 292 -9.59 13.43 -17.52
N SER A 293 -9.15 14.63 -17.91
CA SER A 293 -8.60 15.65 -17.02
C SER A 293 -9.60 16.17 -16.00
N ILE A 294 -10.90 16.21 -16.34
CA ILE A 294 -11.96 16.58 -15.40
C ILE A 294 -12.03 15.59 -14.22
N GLY A 295 -11.56 14.34 -14.41
CA GLY A 295 -11.44 13.36 -13.32
C GLY A 295 -10.23 13.56 -12.39
N ALA A 296 -9.27 14.44 -12.70
CA ALA A 296 -8.08 14.63 -11.86
C ALA A 296 -8.38 15.05 -10.40
N PRO A 297 -9.35 15.95 -10.12
CA PRO A 297 -9.77 16.26 -8.75
C PRO A 297 -10.26 15.03 -7.99
N ALA A 298 -11.10 14.21 -8.62
CA ALA A 298 -11.62 12.99 -8.00
C ALA A 298 -10.51 11.97 -7.73
N VAL A 299 -9.57 11.79 -8.67
CA VAL A 299 -8.41 10.88 -8.51
C VAL A 299 -7.55 11.30 -7.32
N LEU A 300 -7.13 12.56 -7.26
CA LEU A 300 -6.28 13.05 -6.16
C LEU A 300 -7.01 13.05 -4.82
N LEU A 301 -8.28 13.44 -4.80
CA LEU A 301 -9.11 13.39 -3.60
C LEU A 301 -9.26 11.96 -3.07
N THR A 302 -9.53 11.00 -3.95
CA THR A 302 -9.63 9.57 -3.60
C THR A 302 -8.30 9.07 -3.03
N LEU A 303 -7.17 9.44 -3.63
CA LEU A 303 -5.84 9.05 -3.15
C LEU A 303 -5.49 9.68 -1.80
N ALA A 304 -5.87 10.94 -1.57
CA ALA A 304 -5.76 11.58 -0.25
C ALA A 304 -6.57 10.79 0.79
N MET A 305 -7.83 10.49 0.51
CA MET A 305 -8.68 9.68 1.40
C MET A 305 -8.08 8.29 1.67
N GLN A 306 -7.54 7.63 0.65
CA GLN A 306 -6.82 6.36 0.84
C GLN A 306 -5.61 6.51 1.76
N GLY A 307 -4.88 7.63 1.69
CA GLY A 307 -3.82 7.96 2.65
C GLY A 307 -4.34 8.11 4.07
N ILE A 308 -5.48 8.80 4.25
CA ILE A 308 -6.13 9.00 5.56
C ILE A 308 -6.56 7.65 6.16
N PHE A 309 -7.27 6.82 5.38
CA PHE A 309 -7.71 5.49 5.81
C PHE A 309 -6.53 4.57 6.14
N ARG A 310 -5.44 4.62 5.35
CA ARG A 310 -4.18 3.91 5.69
C ARG A 310 -3.57 4.40 6.99
N GLY A 311 -3.59 5.71 7.26
CA GLY A 311 -3.16 6.29 8.54
C GLY A 311 -3.95 5.72 9.73
N PHE A 312 -5.24 5.41 9.54
CA PHE A 312 -6.06 4.72 10.56
C PHE A 312 -5.84 3.22 10.66
N LYS A 313 -4.96 2.66 9.85
CA LYS A 313 -4.78 1.22 9.64
C LYS A 313 -6.02 0.53 9.08
N ASP A 314 -6.88 1.26 8.38
CA ASP A 314 -8.06 0.74 7.69
C ASP A 314 -7.79 0.65 6.18
N THR A 315 -7.23 -0.47 5.75
CA THR A 315 -6.91 -0.73 4.33
C THR A 315 -8.05 -1.42 3.58
N ARG A 316 -9.02 -1.98 4.30
CA ARG A 316 -10.14 -2.74 3.70
C ARG A 316 -11.20 -1.83 3.11
N THR A 317 -11.56 -0.75 3.83
CA THR A 317 -12.60 0.18 3.34
C THR A 317 -12.26 0.75 1.97
N PRO A 318 -11.03 1.28 1.73
CA PRO A 318 -10.70 1.82 0.41
C PRO A 318 -10.63 0.74 -0.67
N LEU A 319 -10.14 -0.46 -0.34
CA LEU A 319 -10.08 -1.56 -1.30
C LEU A 319 -11.46 -1.92 -1.86
N TYR A 320 -12.48 -2.08 -1.00
CA TYR A 320 -13.83 -2.40 -1.46
C TYR A 320 -14.42 -1.32 -2.36
N VAL A 321 -14.24 -0.05 -1.99
CA VAL A 321 -14.75 1.07 -2.81
C VAL A 321 -14.05 1.11 -4.17
N ILE A 322 -12.75 0.86 -4.21
CA ILE A 322 -11.96 0.83 -5.44
C ILE A 322 -12.41 -0.31 -6.36
N VAL A 323 -12.55 -1.53 -5.83
CA VAL A 323 -12.99 -2.69 -6.61
C VAL A 323 -14.40 -2.48 -7.17
N VAL A 324 -15.33 -2.00 -6.35
CA VAL A 324 -16.70 -1.68 -6.80
C VAL A 324 -16.69 -0.56 -7.84
N GLY A 325 -15.90 0.49 -7.62
CA GLY A 325 -15.77 1.62 -8.54
C GLY A 325 -15.22 1.21 -9.92
N TYR A 326 -14.21 0.34 -9.95
CA TYR A 326 -13.73 -0.24 -11.21
C TYR A 326 -14.74 -1.19 -11.85
N GLY A 327 -15.50 -1.94 -11.06
CA GLY A 327 -16.63 -2.72 -11.57
C GLY A 327 -17.68 -1.84 -12.26
N VAL A 328 -17.99 -0.68 -11.67
CA VAL A 328 -18.86 0.33 -12.29
C VAL A 328 -18.24 0.91 -13.56
N ASN A 329 -16.93 1.19 -13.57
CA ASN A 329 -16.23 1.66 -14.78
C ASN A 329 -16.37 0.66 -15.92
N ILE A 330 -16.10 -0.63 -15.67
CA ILE A 330 -16.19 -1.71 -16.64
C ILE A 330 -17.62 -1.86 -17.18
N ALA A 331 -18.63 -1.63 -16.34
CA ALA A 331 -20.04 -1.66 -16.76
C ALA A 331 -20.44 -0.41 -17.58
N LEU A 332 -19.93 0.77 -17.20
CA LEU A 332 -20.23 2.03 -17.89
C LEU A 332 -19.54 2.14 -19.26
N ASP A 333 -18.38 1.52 -19.45
CA ASP A 333 -17.64 1.54 -20.71
C ASP A 333 -18.49 1.09 -21.91
N PRO A 334 -19.01 -0.16 -21.98
CA PRO A 334 -19.80 -0.60 -23.12
C PRO A 334 -21.11 0.18 -23.27
N LEU A 335 -21.71 0.64 -22.16
CA LEU A 335 -22.92 1.47 -22.17
C LEU A 335 -22.65 2.82 -22.85
N LEU A 336 -21.60 3.53 -22.45
CA LEU A 336 -21.32 4.86 -22.97
C LEU A 336 -20.64 4.81 -24.34
N ILE A 337 -19.78 3.82 -24.58
CA ILE A 337 -19.05 3.65 -25.86
C ILE A 337 -20.01 3.21 -26.96
N PHE A 338 -20.74 2.10 -26.76
CA PHE A 338 -21.51 1.46 -27.83
C PHE A 338 -23.01 1.81 -27.79
N VAL A 339 -23.66 1.79 -26.62
CA VAL A 339 -25.11 2.03 -26.52
C VAL A 339 -25.46 3.52 -26.68
N CYS A 340 -24.73 4.41 -26.01
CA CYS A 340 -24.90 5.85 -26.17
C CYS A 340 -24.17 6.43 -27.39
N GLY A 341 -23.37 5.62 -28.09
CA GLY A 341 -22.63 6.04 -29.28
C GLY A 341 -21.62 7.17 -29.03
N LEU A 342 -21.12 7.36 -27.80
CA LEU A 342 -20.16 8.42 -27.47
C LEU A 342 -18.73 8.06 -27.88
N GLY A 343 -18.48 6.80 -28.27
CA GLY A 343 -17.17 6.30 -28.68
C GLY A 343 -16.09 6.60 -27.63
N ILE A 344 -14.95 7.13 -28.08
CA ILE A 344 -13.81 7.47 -27.20
C ILE A 344 -14.17 8.49 -26.09
N ARG A 345 -15.17 9.36 -26.30
CA ARG A 345 -15.64 10.27 -25.24
C ARG A 345 -16.36 9.50 -24.13
N GLY A 346 -17.08 8.45 -24.51
CA GLY A 346 -17.78 7.56 -23.59
C GLY A 346 -16.81 6.87 -22.64
N ALA A 347 -15.71 6.32 -23.17
CA ALA A 347 -14.64 5.70 -22.37
C ALA A 347 -14.04 6.67 -21.34
N ALA A 348 -13.70 7.89 -21.77
CA ALA A 348 -13.18 8.91 -20.84
C ALA A 348 -14.21 9.28 -19.77
N LEU A 349 -15.49 9.39 -20.13
CA LEU A 349 -16.58 9.77 -19.22
C LEU A 349 -16.89 8.66 -18.21
N ALA A 350 -16.90 7.39 -18.64
CA ALA A 350 -17.07 6.23 -17.76
C ALA A 350 -16.04 6.23 -16.64
N HIS A 351 -14.76 6.46 -17.00
CA HIS A 351 -13.69 6.54 -16.03
C HIS A 351 -13.82 7.77 -15.11
N VAL A 352 -14.26 8.93 -15.62
CA VAL A 352 -14.48 10.13 -14.78
C VAL A 352 -15.61 9.89 -13.78
N LEU A 353 -16.74 9.33 -14.24
CA LEU A 353 -17.91 9.05 -13.40
C LEU A 353 -17.60 8.04 -12.31
N SER A 354 -16.89 6.95 -12.63
CA SER A 354 -16.47 5.95 -11.64
C SER A 354 -15.54 6.56 -10.58
N GLN A 355 -14.61 7.44 -10.98
CA GLN A 355 -13.70 8.14 -10.06
C GLN A 355 -14.45 9.08 -9.12
N TYR A 356 -15.43 9.85 -9.62
CA TYR A 356 -16.26 10.70 -8.77
C TYR A 356 -17.15 9.89 -7.82
N LEU A 357 -17.69 8.75 -8.27
CA LEU A 357 -18.44 7.84 -7.42
C LEU A 357 -17.55 7.30 -6.28
N MET A 358 -16.33 6.83 -6.60
CA MET A 358 -15.38 6.37 -5.60
C MET A 358 -15.03 7.47 -4.59
N ALA A 359 -14.76 8.68 -5.07
CA ALA A 359 -14.47 9.83 -4.22
C ALA A 359 -15.65 10.15 -3.28
N LEU A 360 -16.87 10.18 -3.81
CA LEU A 360 -18.08 10.46 -3.04
C LEU A 360 -18.32 9.41 -1.94
N VAL A 361 -18.24 8.13 -2.29
CA VAL A 361 -18.47 7.03 -1.33
C VAL A 361 -17.42 7.06 -0.23
N LEU A 362 -16.13 7.23 -0.57
CA LEU A 362 -15.07 7.35 0.42
C LEU A 362 -15.27 8.58 1.32
N PHE A 363 -15.68 9.71 0.76
CA PHE A 363 -15.91 10.93 1.52
C PHE A 363 -17.07 10.78 2.51
N ILE A 364 -18.17 10.13 2.10
CA ILE A 364 -19.30 9.81 2.98
C ILE A 364 -18.86 8.88 4.12
N ILE A 365 -18.05 7.86 3.83
CA ILE A 365 -17.54 6.97 4.87
C ILE A 365 -16.60 7.72 5.82
N LEU A 366 -15.77 8.62 5.28
CA LEU A 366 -14.79 9.39 6.04
C LEU A 366 -15.47 10.38 7.01
N THR A 367 -16.46 11.13 6.54
CA THR A 367 -17.24 12.09 7.35
C THR A 367 -18.05 11.41 8.46
N LYS A 368 -18.36 10.12 8.31
CA LYS A 368 -18.95 9.31 9.40
C LYS A 368 -17.92 8.90 10.46
N LYS A 369 -16.61 8.86 10.13
CA LYS A 369 -15.53 8.44 11.04
C LYS A 369 -14.80 9.61 11.73
N ILE A 370 -14.75 10.78 11.10
CA ILE A 370 -13.98 11.95 11.55
C ILE A 370 -14.89 13.18 11.59
N ASP A 371 -14.69 14.05 12.57
CA ASP A 371 -15.16 15.44 12.48
C ASP A 371 -14.14 16.29 11.72
N LEU A 372 -14.51 16.75 10.53
CA LEU A 372 -13.69 17.63 9.71
C LEU A 372 -13.63 19.03 10.36
N LEU A 373 -12.44 19.45 10.76
CA LEU A 373 -12.19 20.78 11.32
C LEU A 373 -11.72 21.77 10.25
N PRO A 374 -11.92 23.09 10.46
CA PRO A 374 -11.34 24.12 9.60
C PRO A 374 -9.81 24.02 9.59
N PRO A 375 -9.18 24.21 8.42
CA PRO A 375 -7.76 23.89 8.22
C PRO A 375 -6.83 24.85 8.98
N SER A 376 -5.83 24.29 9.67
CA SER A 376 -4.66 25.04 10.15
C SER A 376 -3.55 24.98 9.10
N ILE A 377 -3.28 26.11 8.44
CA ILE A 377 -2.21 26.24 7.44
C ILE A 377 -0.82 26.30 8.13
N LYS A 378 -0.78 26.53 9.45
CA LYS A 378 0.46 26.76 10.21
C LYS A 378 1.18 25.49 10.67
N ASP A 379 0.53 24.33 10.64
CA ASP A 379 1.14 23.05 11.04
C ASP A 379 1.85 22.31 9.89
N LEU A 380 1.90 22.94 8.71
CA LEU A 380 2.54 22.39 7.51
C LEU A 380 4.06 22.45 7.63
N GLN A 381 4.68 21.34 8.07
CA GLN A 381 6.14 21.16 8.06
C GLN A 381 6.70 20.94 6.63
N PHE A 382 6.44 21.89 5.72
CA PHE A 382 6.84 21.86 4.31
C PHE A 382 8.38 21.74 4.11
N GLY A 383 9.16 22.24 5.07
CA GLY A 383 10.63 22.18 5.04
C GLY A 383 11.20 20.78 5.28
N ARG A 384 10.62 19.98 6.19
CA ARG A 384 11.00 18.56 6.37
C ARG A 384 10.52 17.69 5.21
N PHE A 385 9.39 18.08 4.60
CA PHE A 385 8.78 17.47 3.41
C PHE A 385 9.69 17.46 2.18
N LEU A 386 10.27 18.62 1.83
CA LEU A 386 11.08 18.75 0.62
C LEU A 386 12.43 18.03 0.77
N ARG A 387 13.01 17.97 1.97
CA ARG A 387 14.36 17.43 2.17
C ARG A 387 14.44 15.90 2.00
N ASN A 388 13.43 15.15 2.46
CA ASN A 388 13.41 13.69 2.34
C ASN A 388 12.53 13.18 1.19
N GLY A 389 11.47 13.92 0.83
CA GLY A 389 10.57 13.54 -0.27
C GLY A 389 11.13 13.76 -1.67
N THR A 390 12.08 14.69 -1.84
CA THR A 390 12.66 15.03 -3.17
C THR A 390 13.43 13.88 -3.80
N LEU A 391 14.19 13.11 -3.03
CA LEU A 391 14.92 11.94 -3.55
C LEU A 391 13.96 10.88 -4.10
N LEU A 392 12.88 10.60 -3.36
CA LEU A 392 11.86 9.65 -3.79
C LEU A 392 10.99 10.19 -4.92
N LEU A 393 10.73 11.50 -4.96
CA LEU A 393 10.06 12.14 -6.09
C LEU A 393 10.92 12.05 -7.35
N ALA A 394 12.22 12.34 -7.26
CA ALA A 394 13.16 12.22 -8.38
C ALA A 394 13.19 10.78 -8.93
N ARG A 395 13.17 9.78 -8.04
CA ARG A 395 13.00 8.37 -8.41
C ARG A 395 11.71 8.13 -9.20
N VAL A 396 10.57 8.57 -8.67
CA VAL A 396 9.26 8.37 -9.31
C VAL A 396 9.21 9.02 -10.69
N VAL A 397 9.72 10.25 -10.81
CA VAL A 397 9.82 10.97 -12.09
C VAL A 397 10.73 10.21 -13.05
N ALA A 398 11.92 9.80 -12.63
CA ALA A 398 12.87 9.07 -13.47
C ALA A 398 12.27 7.77 -14.04
N VAL A 399 11.61 6.98 -13.19
CA VAL A 399 10.96 5.71 -13.55
C VAL A 399 9.81 5.93 -14.54
N THR A 400 8.96 6.90 -14.24
CA THR A 400 7.73 7.14 -15.03
C THR A 400 8.05 7.76 -16.37
N PHE A 401 9.06 8.62 -16.43
CA PHE A 401 9.48 9.30 -17.64
C PHE A 401 9.95 8.31 -18.72
N CYS A 402 10.66 7.24 -18.38
CA CYS A 402 11.08 6.23 -19.36
C CYS A 402 9.91 5.58 -20.09
N VAL A 403 8.85 5.22 -19.37
CA VAL A 403 7.63 4.62 -19.95
C VAL A 403 6.86 5.65 -20.79
N THR A 404 6.73 6.89 -20.29
CA THR A 404 6.10 7.98 -21.03
C THR A 404 6.86 8.32 -22.31
N LEU A 405 8.19 8.31 -22.27
CA LEU A 405 9.04 8.52 -23.44
C LEU A 405 8.88 7.38 -24.45
N ALA A 406 8.82 6.12 -24.01
CA ALA A 406 8.53 5.00 -24.89
C ALA A 406 7.16 5.14 -25.59
N ALA A 407 6.13 5.59 -24.87
CA ALA A 407 4.83 5.91 -25.46
C ALA A 407 4.91 7.07 -26.47
N SER A 408 5.68 8.12 -26.18
CA SER A 408 5.94 9.23 -27.11
C SER A 408 6.63 8.75 -28.39
N LEU A 409 7.63 7.88 -28.27
CA LEU A 409 8.32 7.30 -29.43
C LEU A 409 7.39 6.41 -30.25
N ALA A 410 6.54 5.60 -29.61
CA ALA A 410 5.54 4.80 -30.33
C ALA A 410 4.48 5.67 -31.04
N ALA A 411 4.07 6.78 -30.41
CA ALA A 411 3.14 7.75 -31.01
C ALA A 411 3.71 8.42 -32.28
N ARG A 412 5.03 8.67 -32.31
CA ARG A 412 5.74 9.27 -33.45
C ARG A 412 5.77 8.36 -34.68
N GLU A 413 5.75 7.05 -34.49
CA GLU A 413 5.68 6.05 -35.57
C GLU A 413 4.30 6.03 -36.23
N GLY A 414 3.24 6.41 -35.51
CA GLY A 414 1.88 6.58 -36.03
C GLY A 414 0.80 5.89 -35.20
N PRO A 415 -0.47 5.94 -35.65
CA PRO A 415 -1.59 5.38 -34.90
C PRO A 415 -1.50 3.87 -34.71
N THR A 416 -1.20 3.11 -35.76
CA THR A 416 -1.16 1.64 -35.68
C THR A 416 -0.07 1.13 -34.72
N PRO A 417 1.19 1.59 -34.78
CA PRO A 417 2.20 1.19 -33.80
C PRO A 417 1.87 1.63 -32.38
N MET A 418 1.31 2.82 -32.19
CA MET A 418 0.93 3.31 -30.87
C MET A 418 -0.22 2.49 -30.26
N ALA A 419 -1.20 2.07 -31.06
CA ALA A 419 -2.29 1.22 -30.61
C ALA A 419 -1.80 -0.16 -30.14
N ALA A 420 -0.90 -0.78 -30.92
CA ALA A 420 -0.25 -2.03 -30.55
C ALA A 420 0.63 -1.85 -29.30
N PHE A 421 1.39 -0.76 -29.22
CA PHE A 421 2.21 -0.42 -28.06
C PHE A 421 1.37 -0.26 -26.80
N GLN A 422 0.25 0.47 -26.87
CA GLN A 422 -0.66 0.66 -25.74
C GLN A 422 -1.21 -0.67 -25.21
N THR A 423 -1.64 -1.56 -26.11
CA THR A 423 -2.13 -2.89 -25.73
C THR A 423 -1.05 -3.71 -25.03
N CYS A 424 0.12 -3.81 -25.66
CA CYS A 424 1.24 -4.55 -25.13
C CYS A 424 1.74 -3.96 -23.79
N LEU A 425 1.82 -2.63 -23.67
CA LEU A 425 2.23 -1.96 -22.45
C LEU A 425 1.22 -2.18 -21.32
N GLN A 426 -0.08 -2.17 -21.62
CA GLN A 426 -1.11 -2.41 -20.61
C GLN A 426 -1.06 -3.84 -20.08
N VAL A 427 -0.91 -4.83 -20.96
CA VAL A 427 -0.70 -6.23 -20.53
C VAL A 427 0.58 -6.36 -19.71
N TRP A 428 1.68 -5.77 -20.21
CA TRP A 428 2.98 -5.79 -19.57
C TRP A 428 2.95 -5.19 -18.14
N LEU A 429 2.26 -4.05 -17.95
CA LEU A 429 2.09 -3.44 -16.62
C LEU A 429 1.18 -4.28 -15.72
N THR A 430 0.05 -4.76 -16.26
CA THR A 430 -0.95 -5.52 -15.50
C THR A 430 -0.36 -6.79 -14.91
N SER A 431 0.37 -7.57 -15.72
CA SER A 431 1.01 -8.80 -15.24
C SER A 431 2.13 -8.49 -14.25
N SER A 432 2.92 -7.44 -14.50
CA SER A 432 4.06 -7.12 -13.65
C SER A 432 3.68 -6.61 -12.26
N LEU A 433 2.53 -5.93 -12.13
CA LEU A 433 2.05 -5.39 -10.84
C LEU A 433 1.59 -6.48 -9.85
N LEU A 434 1.40 -7.71 -10.31
CA LEU A 434 1.19 -8.85 -9.42
C LEU A 434 2.43 -9.13 -8.54
N ALA A 435 3.63 -8.85 -9.06
CA ALA A 435 4.87 -8.99 -8.28
C ALA A 435 5.01 -7.94 -7.17
N ASP A 436 4.25 -6.85 -7.25
CA ASP A 436 4.25 -5.80 -6.21
C ASP A 436 3.72 -6.34 -4.87
N GLY A 437 2.81 -7.33 -4.90
CA GLY A 437 2.38 -8.01 -3.67
C GLY A 437 3.54 -8.70 -2.93
N LEU A 438 4.41 -9.39 -3.67
CA LEU A 438 5.65 -9.96 -3.10
C LEU A 438 6.60 -8.86 -2.62
N ALA A 439 6.69 -7.75 -3.34
CA ALA A 439 7.52 -6.61 -2.93
C ALA A 439 7.05 -6.01 -1.60
N VAL A 440 5.73 -5.84 -1.40
CA VAL A 440 5.14 -5.37 -0.14
C VAL A 440 5.40 -6.34 1.00
N ALA A 441 5.24 -7.65 0.77
CA ALA A 441 5.55 -8.67 1.79
C ALA A 441 7.03 -8.65 2.18
N GLY A 442 7.93 -8.61 1.18
CA GLY A 442 9.37 -8.48 1.41
C GLY A 442 9.73 -7.22 2.19
N GLN A 443 9.14 -6.07 1.82
CA GLN A 443 9.35 -4.80 2.50
C GLN A 443 8.95 -4.88 3.98
N ALA A 444 7.77 -5.43 4.29
CA ALA A 444 7.26 -5.51 5.66
C ALA A 444 8.12 -6.40 6.55
N ILE A 445 8.43 -7.62 6.08
CA ILE A 445 9.18 -8.59 6.87
C ILE A 445 10.65 -8.16 7.02
N LEU A 446 11.28 -7.60 5.97
CA LEU A 446 12.64 -7.06 6.09
C LEU A 446 12.70 -5.88 7.07
N ALA A 447 11.73 -4.96 7.03
CA ALA A 447 11.72 -3.82 7.95
C ALA A 447 11.72 -4.28 9.42
N CYS A 448 10.91 -5.30 9.75
CA CYS A 448 10.92 -5.93 11.07
C CYS A 448 12.26 -6.60 11.38
N ALA A 449 12.78 -7.43 10.47
CA ALA A 449 14.03 -8.15 10.68
C ALA A 449 15.23 -7.21 10.86
N PHE A 450 15.29 -6.09 10.13
CA PHE A 450 16.32 -5.06 10.30
C PHE A 450 16.16 -4.30 11.62
N ALA A 451 14.93 -4.00 12.06
CA ALA A 451 14.67 -3.36 13.35
C ALA A 451 15.06 -4.26 14.53
N GLU A 452 14.78 -5.56 14.43
CA GLU A 452 15.14 -6.58 15.42
C GLU A 452 16.62 -7.00 15.35
N LYS A 453 17.37 -6.51 14.35
CA LYS A 453 18.74 -6.93 14.03
C LYS A 453 18.85 -8.45 13.75
N ASP A 454 17.76 -9.10 13.37
CA ASP A 454 17.75 -10.49 12.92
C ASP A 454 18.19 -10.57 11.44
N TYR A 455 19.50 -10.50 11.24
CA TYR A 455 20.09 -10.60 9.91
C TYR A 455 19.89 -11.98 9.25
N LYS A 456 19.65 -13.05 10.03
CA LYS A 456 19.35 -14.37 9.46
C LYS A 456 17.96 -14.36 8.82
N LYS A 457 16.96 -13.83 9.52
CA LYS A 457 15.61 -13.63 8.98
C LYS A 457 15.61 -12.68 7.79
N ALA A 458 16.41 -11.60 7.83
CA ALA A 458 16.54 -10.67 6.71
C ALA A 458 17.06 -11.35 5.43
N ILE A 459 18.14 -12.15 5.53
CA ILE A 459 18.70 -12.90 4.39
C ILE A 459 17.70 -13.94 3.86
N ALA A 460 17.10 -14.72 4.78
CA ALA A 460 16.16 -15.75 4.43
C ALA A 460 14.97 -15.16 3.67
N THR A 461 14.41 -14.06 4.17
CA THR A 461 13.29 -13.37 3.55
C THR A 461 13.66 -12.79 2.19
N ALA A 462 14.77 -12.05 2.08
CA ALA A 462 15.20 -11.43 0.82
C ALA A 462 15.41 -12.51 -0.27
N THR A 463 16.07 -13.60 0.09
CA THR A 463 16.30 -14.73 -0.83
C THR A 463 14.99 -15.39 -1.24
N ARG A 464 14.11 -15.69 -0.26
CA ARG A 464 12.85 -16.39 -0.47
C ARG A 464 11.90 -15.60 -1.38
N VAL A 465 11.74 -14.29 -1.13
CA VAL A 465 10.86 -13.42 -1.93
C VAL A 465 11.40 -13.25 -3.35
N LEU A 466 12.72 -13.13 -3.54
CA LEU A 466 13.32 -13.06 -4.88
C LEU A 466 13.20 -14.37 -5.66
N GLN A 467 13.29 -15.52 -5.00
CA GLN A 467 13.04 -16.80 -5.64
C GLN A 467 11.56 -16.95 -6.04
N MET A 468 10.63 -16.61 -5.13
CA MET A 468 9.20 -16.60 -5.42
C MET A 468 8.86 -15.65 -6.58
N SER A 469 9.51 -14.50 -6.65
CA SER A 469 9.29 -13.53 -7.71
C SER A 469 9.82 -14.00 -9.06
N PHE A 470 10.97 -14.68 -9.09
CA PHE A 470 11.47 -15.31 -10.30
C PHE A 470 10.51 -16.39 -10.81
N ILE A 471 10.02 -17.28 -9.93
CA ILE A 471 9.03 -18.31 -10.30
C ILE A 471 7.73 -17.66 -10.79
N LEU A 472 7.24 -16.64 -10.08
CA LEU A 472 6.06 -15.87 -10.49
C LEU A 472 6.25 -15.30 -11.90
N GLY A 473 7.40 -14.66 -12.17
CA GLY A 473 7.67 -14.07 -13.47
C GLY A 473 7.83 -15.09 -14.60
N VAL A 474 8.37 -16.28 -14.31
CA VAL A 474 8.37 -17.41 -15.26
C VAL A 474 6.95 -17.88 -15.53
N GLY A 475 6.11 -18.04 -14.49
CA GLY A 475 4.69 -18.36 -14.65
C GLY A 475 3.95 -17.32 -15.49
N LEU A 476 4.18 -16.03 -15.21
CA LEU A 476 3.61 -14.92 -15.97
C LEU A 476 4.09 -14.90 -17.42
N THR A 477 5.30 -15.35 -17.72
CA THR A 477 5.80 -15.50 -19.11
C THR A 477 4.88 -16.41 -19.91
N PHE A 478 4.48 -17.55 -19.35
CA PHE A 478 3.58 -18.50 -20.02
C PHE A 478 2.14 -17.96 -20.07
N VAL A 479 1.63 -17.42 -18.97
CA VAL A 479 0.27 -16.86 -18.92
C VAL A 479 0.09 -15.75 -19.93
N VAL A 480 1.03 -14.80 -19.98
CA VAL A 480 1.00 -13.67 -20.90
C VAL A 480 1.29 -14.12 -22.33
N GLY A 481 2.27 -15.01 -22.53
CA GLY A 481 2.63 -15.55 -23.84
C GLY A 481 1.46 -16.26 -24.52
N ILE A 482 0.83 -17.21 -23.82
CA ILE A 482 -0.34 -17.95 -24.30
C ILE A 482 -1.55 -17.01 -24.41
N GLY A 483 -1.79 -16.20 -23.37
CA GLY A 483 -2.92 -15.29 -23.30
C GLY A 483 -2.96 -14.28 -24.44
N LEU A 484 -1.85 -13.62 -24.76
CA LEU A 484 -1.80 -12.69 -25.90
C LEU A 484 -1.75 -13.41 -27.25
N TYR A 485 -1.11 -14.58 -27.35
CA TYR A 485 -1.05 -15.33 -28.60
C TYR A 485 -2.45 -15.69 -29.12
N PHE A 486 -3.32 -16.18 -28.23
CA PHE A 486 -4.71 -16.53 -28.56
C PHE A 486 -5.70 -15.38 -28.37
N GLY A 487 -5.42 -14.46 -27.44
CA GLY A 487 -6.34 -13.42 -26.99
C GLY A 487 -6.09 -12.03 -27.56
N ALA A 488 -5.09 -11.81 -28.43
CA ALA A 488 -4.84 -10.48 -29.02
C ALA A 488 -6.08 -9.91 -29.74
N GLY A 489 -6.93 -10.77 -30.32
CA GLY A 489 -8.17 -10.39 -30.99
C GLY A 489 -9.23 -9.75 -30.07
N ILE A 490 -9.11 -9.91 -28.75
CA ILE A 490 -9.96 -9.23 -27.76
C ILE A 490 -9.67 -7.72 -27.74
N PHE A 491 -8.44 -7.32 -28.10
CA PHE A 491 -8.02 -5.92 -28.03
C PHE A 491 -8.22 -5.17 -29.33
N SER A 492 -8.21 -5.84 -30.48
CA SER A 492 -8.41 -5.18 -31.77
C SER A 492 -8.82 -6.16 -32.84
N SER A 493 -9.64 -5.69 -33.78
CA SER A 493 -9.96 -6.42 -35.02
C SER A 493 -9.06 -6.01 -36.19
N ASP A 494 -8.17 -5.03 -36.02
CA ASP A 494 -7.26 -4.56 -37.07
C ASP A 494 -6.05 -5.50 -37.24
N VAL A 495 -5.89 -6.04 -38.45
CA VAL A 495 -4.85 -7.02 -38.78
C VAL A 495 -3.42 -6.46 -38.58
N ASN A 496 -3.21 -5.17 -38.86
CA ASN A 496 -1.91 -4.53 -38.70
C ASN A 496 -1.57 -4.32 -37.23
N VAL A 497 -2.55 -3.93 -36.40
CA VAL A 497 -2.36 -3.83 -34.95
C VAL A 497 -2.05 -5.19 -34.36
N LEU A 498 -2.82 -6.22 -34.74
CA LEU A 498 -2.60 -7.60 -34.28
C LEU A 498 -1.22 -8.13 -34.69
N HIS A 499 -0.76 -7.80 -35.90
CA HIS A 499 0.58 -8.16 -36.35
C HIS A 499 1.67 -7.53 -35.48
N LEU A 500 1.56 -6.23 -35.17
CA LEU A 500 2.52 -5.56 -34.27
C LEU A 500 2.45 -6.06 -32.82
N ILE A 501 1.27 -6.43 -32.33
CA ILE A 501 1.13 -7.09 -31.02
C ILE A 501 1.91 -8.41 -31.00
N ARG A 502 1.79 -9.23 -32.06
CA ARG A 502 2.56 -10.48 -32.19
C ARG A 502 4.07 -10.26 -32.25
N ILE A 503 4.52 -9.18 -32.89
CA ILE A 503 5.95 -8.77 -32.88
C ILE A 503 6.39 -8.34 -31.48
N GLY A 504 5.55 -7.63 -30.73
CA GLY A 504 5.83 -7.19 -29.37
C GLY A 504 5.77 -8.32 -28.33
N LEU A 505 5.01 -9.38 -28.61
CA LEU A 505 4.72 -10.48 -27.69
C LEU A 505 5.96 -11.09 -27.01
N PRO A 506 7.06 -11.43 -27.72
CA PRO A 506 8.24 -12.00 -27.08
C PRO A 506 8.82 -11.07 -26.01
N PHE A 507 8.83 -9.76 -26.25
CA PHE A 507 9.30 -8.78 -25.27
C PHE A 507 8.35 -8.70 -24.08
N VAL A 508 7.04 -8.64 -24.33
CA VAL A 508 6.04 -8.54 -23.27
C VAL A 508 6.09 -9.76 -22.35
N ALA A 509 6.17 -10.97 -22.91
CA ALA A 509 6.18 -12.23 -22.17
C ALA A 509 7.55 -12.53 -21.54
N ALA A 510 8.64 -12.50 -22.32
CA ALA A 510 9.96 -12.94 -21.84
C ALA A 510 10.59 -11.98 -20.83
N THR A 511 10.11 -10.73 -20.74
CA THR A 511 10.59 -9.77 -19.73
C THR A 511 9.93 -9.95 -18.36
N GLN A 512 8.86 -10.75 -18.22
CA GLN A 512 8.15 -10.92 -16.94
C GLN A 512 9.03 -11.39 -15.76
N PRO A 513 10.01 -12.30 -15.91
CA PRO A 513 10.94 -12.67 -14.83
C PRO A 513 11.81 -11.50 -14.39
N ILE A 514 12.29 -10.70 -15.34
CA ILE A 514 13.10 -9.50 -15.08
C ILE A 514 12.24 -8.45 -14.37
N ASN A 515 11.01 -8.25 -14.85
CA ASN A 515 10.08 -7.31 -14.24
C ASN A 515 9.79 -7.67 -12.79
N SER A 516 9.39 -8.92 -12.55
CA SER A 516 9.06 -9.41 -11.23
C SER A 516 10.21 -9.25 -10.24
N LEU A 517 11.44 -9.57 -10.66
CA LEU A 517 12.64 -9.31 -9.87
C LEU A 517 12.85 -7.82 -9.58
N SER A 518 12.73 -6.97 -10.60
CA SER A 518 12.87 -5.52 -10.46
C SER A 518 11.90 -4.94 -9.41
N PHE A 519 10.62 -5.31 -9.46
CA PHE A 519 9.62 -4.84 -8.49
C PHE A 519 9.93 -5.35 -7.07
N VAL A 520 10.30 -6.62 -6.93
CA VAL A 520 10.67 -7.16 -5.62
C VAL A 520 11.94 -6.53 -5.06
N PHE A 521 12.94 -6.23 -5.90
CA PHE A 521 14.14 -5.51 -5.45
C PHE A 521 13.82 -4.12 -4.92
N ASP A 522 12.80 -3.44 -5.47
CA ASP A 522 12.33 -2.19 -4.89
C ASP A 522 11.82 -2.41 -3.46
N GLY A 523 10.96 -3.41 -3.25
CA GLY A 523 10.44 -3.76 -1.91
C GLY A 523 11.53 -4.16 -0.93
N VAL A 524 12.52 -4.95 -1.39
CA VAL A 524 13.68 -5.37 -0.59
C VAL A 524 14.53 -4.17 -0.14
N ASN A 525 14.85 -3.26 -1.06
CA ASN A 525 15.63 -2.07 -0.71
C ASN A 525 14.83 -1.10 0.20
N PHE A 526 13.51 -1.03 0.01
CA PHE A 526 12.62 -0.25 0.87
C PHE A 526 12.54 -0.84 2.28
N GLY A 527 12.43 -2.17 2.41
CA GLY A 527 12.45 -2.85 3.71
C GLY A 527 13.77 -2.64 4.45
N ALA A 528 14.88 -2.54 3.71
CA ALA A 528 16.20 -2.20 4.25
C ALA A 528 16.40 -0.69 4.49
N SER A 529 15.39 0.16 4.26
CA SER A 529 15.45 1.63 4.35
C SER A 529 16.54 2.30 3.48
N ASP A 530 16.92 1.68 2.36
CA ASP A 530 17.97 2.16 1.47
C ASP A 530 17.47 3.17 0.42
N PHE A 531 16.76 4.20 0.88
CA PHE A 531 16.04 5.14 0.02
C PHE A 531 16.97 5.96 -0.88
N ALA A 532 18.15 6.34 -0.38
CA ALA A 532 19.14 7.09 -1.14
C ALA A 532 19.67 6.27 -2.33
N TYR A 533 20.02 4.99 -2.09
CA TYR A 533 20.45 4.11 -3.17
C TYR A 533 19.34 3.92 -4.21
N CYS A 534 18.10 3.69 -3.77
CA CYS A 534 16.95 3.58 -4.67
C CYS A 534 16.80 4.81 -5.58
N ALA A 535 16.97 6.01 -5.03
CA ALA A 535 16.86 7.25 -5.79
C ALA A 535 17.98 7.39 -6.82
N TYR A 536 19.24 7.33 -6.39
CA TYR A 536 20.39 7.52 -7.28
C TYR A 536 20.48 6.44 -8.36
N SER A 537 20.28 5.17 -7.99
CA SER A 537 20.33 4.07 -8.95
C SER A 537 19.26 4.21 -10.02
N LEU A 538 18.02 4.59 -9.67
CA LEU A 538 16.94 4.70 -10.66
C LEU A 538 17.07 5.95 -11.55
N VAL A 539 17.65 7.04 -11.04
CA VAL A 539 18.02 8.18 -11.90
C VAL A 539 19.09 7.77 -12.91
N LEU A 540 20.13 7.06 -12.49
CA LEU A 540 21.19 6.57 -13.40
C LEU A 540 20.65 5.57 -14.43
N VAL A 541 19.81 4.62 -13.99
CA VAL A 541 19.11 3.67 -14.87
C VAL A 541 18.25 4.42 -15.87
N ALA A 542 17.50 5.44 -15.44
CA ALA A 542 16.67 6.24 -16.34
C ALA A 542 17.49 6.99 -17.38
N ILE A 543 18.62 7.61 -17.02
CA ILE A 543 19.52 8.29 -17.97
C ILE A 543 20.00 7.30 -19.04
N ALA A 544 20.53 6.14 -18.63
CA ALA A 544 20.98 5.11 -19.56
C ALA A 544 19.83 4.60 -20.47
N SER A 545 18.63 4.46 -19.89
CA SER A 545 17.45 3.98 -20.61
C SER A 545 16.93 5.00 -21.61
N ILE A 546 16.93 6.29 -21.28
CA ILE A 546 16.56 7.38 -22.19
C ILE A 546 17.49 7.40 -23.40
N VAL A 547 18.80 7.27 -23.19
CA VAL A 547 19.78 7.17 -24.29
C VAL A 547 19.48 5.95 -25.16
N SER A 548 19.25 4.78 -24.55
CA SER A 548 18.91 3.56 -25.30
C SER A 548 17.60 3.69 -26.10
N LEU A 549 16.58 4.36 -25.54
CA LEU A 549 15.30 4.61 -26.19
C LEU A 549 15.48 5.44 -27.46
N PHE A 550 16.23 6.54 -27.41
CA PHE A 550 16.47 7.36 -28.59
C PHE A 550 17.30 6.65 -29.67
N LEU A 551 18.35 5.92 -29.28
CA LEU A 551 19.21 5.22 -30.24
C LEU A 551 18.50 4.03 -30.91
N LEU A 552 17.77 3.24 -30.14
CA LEU A 552 17.13 2.02 -30.64
C LEU A 552 15.83 2.31 -31.37
N SER A 553 15.01 3.27 -30.92
CA SER A 553 13.81 3.67 -31.67
C SER A 553 14.16 4.24 -33.04
N LYS A 554 15.22 5.05 -33.15
CA LYS A 554 15.66 5.61 -34.44
C LYS A 554 16.14 4.55 -35.43
N SER A 555 16.74 3.46 -34.94
CA SER A 555 17.34 2.41 -35.79
C SER A 555 16.38 1.27 -36.11
N HIS A 556 15.51 0.88 -35.17
CA HIS A 556 14.67 -0.32 -35.26
C HIS A 556 13.17 -0.04 -35.00
N GLY A 557 12.75 1.23 -34.96
CA GLY A 557 11.35 1.65 -34.81
C GLY A 557 10.67 1.02 -33.59
N PHE A 558 9.49 0.42 -33.81
CA PHE A 558 8.67 -0.25 -32.79
C PHE A 558 9.45 -1.32 -31.98
N ILE A 559 10.24 -2.16 -32.64
CA ILE A 559 11.03 -3.21 -31.97
C ILE A 559 12.11 -2.57 -31.10
N GLY A 560 12.74 -1.50 -31.59
CA GLY A 560 13.74 -0.74 -30.85
C GLY A 560 13.22 -0.20 -29.52
N ILE A 561 11.96 0.24 -29.45
CA ILE A 561 11.31 0.70 -28.22
C ILE A 561 11.22 -0.44 -27.19
N TRP A 562 10.81 -1.64 -27.62
CA TRP A 562 10.71 -2.81 -26.73
C TRP A 562 12.07 -3.33 -26.25
N ILE A 563 13.09 -3.30 -27.11
CA ILE A 563 14.46 -3.62 -26.71
C ILE A 563 14.92 -2.61 -25.64
N ALA A 564 14.67 -1.32 -25.83
CA ALA A 564 15.05 -0.31 -24.85
C ALA A 564 14.30 -0.45 -23.52
N LEU A 565 13.01 -0.80 -23.54
CA LEU A 565 12.26 -1.11 -22.31
C LEU A 565 12.79 -2.38 -21.61
N THR A 566 13.25 -3.36 -22.38
CA THR A 566 13.91 -4.56 -21.84
C THR A 566 15.23 -4.19 -21.17
N ILE A 567 16.05 -3.34 -21.79
CA ILE A 567 17.28 -2.80 -21.20
C ILE A 567 16.96 -2.04 -19.92
N TYR A 568 15.94 -1.20 -19.92
CA TYR A 568 15.49 -0.46 -18.73
C TYR A 568 15.22 -1.38 -17.54
N MET A 569 14.44 -2.45 -17.73
CA MET A 569 14.13 -3.39 -16.65
C MET A 569 15.33 -4.27 -16.26
N ALA A 570 16.17 -4.64 -17.22
CA ALA A 570 17.40 -5.38 -16.96
C ALA A 570 18.37 -4.56 -16.12
N LEU A 571 18.60 -3.28 -16.46
CA LEU A 571 19.43 -2.35 -15.69
C LEU A 571 18.87 -2.13 -14.28
N ARG A 572 17.55 -2.02 -14.15
CA ARG A 572 16.88 -1.88 -12.86
C ARG A 572 17.08 -3.10 -11.97
N THR A 573 16.90 -4.30 -12.53
CA THR A 573 17.17 -5.57 -11.84
C THR A 573 18.64 -5.68 -11.47
N PHE A 574 19.54 -5.33 -12.39
CA PHE A 574 20.97 -5.33 -12.16
C PHE A 574 21.37 -4.42 -11.01
N ALA A 575 20.79 -3.21 -10.89
CA ALA A 575 21.02 -2.34 -9.75
C ALA A 575 20.65 -3.02 -8.42
N GLY A 576 19.48 -3.66 -8.35
CA GLY A 576 19.07 -4.44 -7.18
C GLY A 576 20.04 -5.57 -6.83
N VAL A 577 20.41 -6.39 -7.82
CA VAL A 577 21.38 -7.49 -7.67
C VAL A 577 22.74 -6.95 -7.24
N TRP A 578 23.20 -5.84 -7.82
CA TRP A 578 24.50 -5.23 -7.53
C TRP A 578 24.56 -4.70 -6.10
N ARG A 579 23.50 -4.05 -5.60
CA ARG A 579 23.48 -3.50 -4.25
C ARG A 579 23.64 -4.57 -3.18
N MET A 580 22.80 -5.60 -3.25
CA MET A 580 22.84 -6.70 -2.29
C MET A 580 24.04 -7.59 -2.53
N GLY A 581 24.40 -7.81 -3.79
CA GLY A 581 25.54 -8.62 -4.18
C GLY A 581 26.87 -8.04 -3.72
N THR A 582 27.05 -6.72 -3.80
CA THR A 582 28.26 -6.08 -3.28
C THR A 582 28.29 -6.01 -1.75
N GLY A 583 27.23 -6.41 -1.04
CA GLY A 583 27.13 -6.33 0.42
C GLY A 583 27.40 -4.91 0.93
N THR A 584 26.92 -3.89 0.21
CA THR A 584 27.11 -2.48 0.57
C THR A 584 25.85 -1.90 1.22
N GLY A 585 26.00 -0.78 1.93
CA GLY A 585 24.89 -0.15 2.63
C GLY A 585 24.33 -1.02 3.77
N PRO A 586 23.00 -1.22 3.85
CA PRO A 586 22.38 -2.06 4.87
C PRO A 586 22.88 -3.51 4.85
N TRP A 587 23.40 -3.99 3.71
CA TRP A 587 23.81 -5.37 3.49
C TRP A 587 25.25 -5.70 3.93
N ARG A 588 25.93 -4.79 4.66
CA ARG A 588 27.33 -4.97 5.11
C ARG A 588 27.55 -6.23 5.94
N PHE A 589 26.55 -6.67 6.69
CA PHE A 589 26.60 -7.89 7.49
C PHE A 589 26.83 -9.16 6.64
N LEU A 590 26.49 -9.14 5.34
CA LEU A 590 26.79 -10.24 4.42
C LEU A 590 28.30 -10.51 4.26
N LYS A 591 29.15 -9.52 4.58
CA LYS A 591 30.62 -9.64 4.54
C LYS A 591 31.25 -9.94 5.91
N GLY A 592 30.45 -10.28 6.92
CA GLY A 592 30.93 -10.47 8.29
C GLY A 592 31.40 -9.18 8.97
N ARG A 593 31.03 -8.01 8.44
CA ARG A 593 31.31 -6.71 9.06
C ARG A 593 30.08 -6.26 9.85
N SER A 594 30.28 -5.85 11.09
CA SER A 594 29.21 -5.25 11.91
C SER A 594 28.59 -4.05 11.18
N PRO A 595 27.25 -3.94 11.16
CA PRO A 595 26.57 -2.81 10.54
C PRO A 595 26.87 -1.50 11.30
N PRO A 596 26.74 -0.33 10.64
CA PRO A 596 26.90 0.97 11.28
C PRO A 596 25.80 1.26 12.31
#